data_AF-A0A956L867-F1
#
_entry.id   AF-A0A956L867-F1
#
_cell.length_a   1.000
_cell.length_b   1.000
_cell.length_c   1.000
_cell.angle_alpha   90.00
_cell.angle_beta   90.00
_cell.angle_gamma   90.00
#
_symmetry.space_group_name_H-M   'P 1'
#
loop_
_entity.id
_entity.type
_entity.pdbx_description
1 polymer ?
#
loop_
_entity_poly.entity_id
_entity_poly.type
_entity_poly.pdbx_seq_one_letter_code
_entity_poly.pdbx_strand_id
1 'polypeptide(L)'
;PVDPSTTFPEGQKVNIFIESRNEGEEPLAVRVTWETVSSGRRTPPTGVAIGTRKLHRTRAYRTMRKAGSYKVIVLAADDDRELAVLPFTIE
;
A
#
# COMPACT_ATOMS: atom_id res chain seq x y z
N PRO A 1 -7.65 9.72 2.00
CA PRO A 1 -6.95 10.21 0.80
C PRO A 1 -5.51 10.63 1.14
N VAL A 2 -4.50 9.98 0.56
CA VAL A 2 -3.13 10.49 0.62
C VAL A 2 -3.01 11.56 -0.46
N ASP A 3 -2.42 12.70 -0.11
CA ASP A 3 -2.19 13.80 -1.03
C ASP A 3 -1.28 13.33 -2.19
N PRO A 4 -1.71 13.43 -3.46
CA PRO A 4 -0.88 13.07 -4.61
C PRO A 4 0.46 13.82 -4.69
N SER A 5 0.58 14.95 -3.98
CA SER A 5 1.82 15.73 -3.85
C SER A 5 2.78 15.19 -2.79
N THR A 6 2.50 14.04 -2.19
CA THR A 6 3.40 13.44 -1.18
C THR A 6 4.73 13.05 -1.82
N THR A 7 5.81 13.66 -1.34
CA THR A 7 7.17 13.41 -1.79
C THR A 7 8.06 12.93 -0.65
N PHE A 8 8.97 12.00 -0.94
CA PHE A 8 10.00 11.55 0.00
C PHE A 8 11.39 11.66 -0.63
N PRO A 9 12.45 11.92 0.16
CA PRO A 9 13.82 11.83 -0.33
C PRO A 9 14.23 10.42 -0.77
N GLU A 10 15.14 10.33 -1.73
CA GLU A 10 15.74 9.07 -2.19
C GLU A 10 16.42 8.30 -1.06
N GLY A 11 16.31 6.96 -1.10
CA GLY A 11 16.87 6.08 -0.10
C GLY A 11 16.06 5.99 1.19
N GLN A 12 14.97 6.76 1.32
CA GLN A 12 14.07 6.67 2.48
C GLN A 12 13.21 5.40 2.46
N LYS A 13 12.89 4.97 3.67
CA LYS A 13 11.90 3.92 3.92
C LYS A 13 10.50 4.53 3.93
N VAL A 14 9.76 4.37 2.84
CA VAL A 14 8.35 4.77 2.75
C VAL A 14 7.51 3.79 3.56
N ASN A 15 6.74 4.31 4.51
CA ASN A 15 5.88 3.54 5.39
C ASN A 15 4.44 3.94 5.18
N ILE A 16 3.59 2.95 5.00
CA ILE A 16 2.15 3.15 4.86
C ILE A 16 1.48 2.40 5.99
N PHE A 17 0.63 3.14 6.69
CA PHE A 17 -0.24 2.60 7.70
C PHE A 17 -1.60 2.36 7.06
N ILE A 18 -1.99 1.09 7.02
CA ILE A 18 -3.34 0.69 6.64
C ILE A 18 -4.09 0.52 7.96
N GLU A 19 -4.98 1.46 8.21
CA GLU A 19 -5.92 1.39 9.32
C GLU A 19 -7.30 1.06 8.75
N SER A 20 -7.87 -0.03 9.22
CA SER A 20 -9.20 -0.47 8.80
C SER A 20 -9.97 -0.98 10.00
N ARG A 21 -11.26 -0.68 10.02
CA ARG A 21 -12.23 -1.28 10.93
C ARG A 21 -13.02 -2.30 10.14
N ASN A 22 -12.76 -3.58 10.39
CA ASN A 22 -13.59 -4.66 9.86
C ASN A 22 -14.77 -4.89 10.81
N GLU A 23 -15.96 -4.46 10.40
CA GLU A 23 -17.20 -4.68 11.14
C GLU A 23 -17.88 -6.02 10.79
N GLY A 24 -17.30 -6.79 9.86
CA GLY A 24 -17.77 -8.09 9.45
C GLY A 24 -17.54 -9.20 10.49
N GLU A 25 -18.13 -10.36 10.21
CA GLU A 25 -18.03 -11.57 11.05
C GLU A 25 -16.81 -12.44 10.71
N GLU A 26 -16.17 -12.19 9.57
CA GLU A 26 -15.00 -12.93 9.10
C GLU A 26 -13.75 -12.02 8.96
N PRO A 27 -12.53 -12.54 9.20
CA PRO A 27 -11.30 -11.79 8.97
C PRO A 27 -11.18 -11.41 7.49
N LEU A 28 -10.76 -10.16 7.23
CA LEU A 28 -10.46 -9.70 5.89
C LEU A 28 -8.96 -9.82 5.64
N ALA A 29 -8.59 -10.17 4.41
CA ALA A 29 -7.21 -10.14 3.96
C ALA A 29 -7.10 -9.13 2.80
N VAL A 30 -6.05 -8.31 2.85
CA VAL A 30 -5.66 -7.42 1.77
C VAL A 30 -4.20 -7.67 1.44
N ARG A 31 -3.75 -7.22 0.27
CA ARG A 31 -2.35 -7.30 -0.11
C ARG A 31 -1.87 -5.94 -0.59
N VAL A 32 -0.58 -5.66 -0.44
CA VAL A 32 0.00 -4.37 -0.83
C VAL A 32 1.09 -4.60 -1.86
N THR A 33 0.99 -3.92 -3.00
CA THR A 33 2.05 -3.86 -3.99
C THR A 33 2.46 -2.42 -4.29
N TRP A 34 3.63 -2.26 -4.89
CA TRP A 34 4.21 -0.97 -5.28
C TRP A 34 4.50 -1.01 -6.77
N GLU A 35 4.13 0.05 -7.47
CA GLU A 35 4.31 0.21 -8.91
C GLU A 35 5.24 1.40 -9.18
N THR A 36 6.20 1.22 -10.09
CA THR A 36 6.97 2.33 -10.67
C THR A 36 6.24 2.86 -11.90
N VAL A 37 5.80 4.11 -11.88
CA VAL A 37 4.91 4.67 -12.92
C VAL A 37 5.55 4.63 -14.31
N SER A 38 6.84 4.97 -14.42
CA SER A 38 7.54 5.04 -15.70
C SER A 38 7.72 3.69 -16.41
N SER A 39 7.73 2.58 -15.67
CA SER A 39 7.94 1.23 -16.22
C SER A 39 6.70 0.34 -16.11
N GLY A 40 5.67 0.76 -15.37
CA GLY A 40 4.52 -0.08 -15.02
C GLY A 40 4.89 -1.30 -14.15
N ARG A 41 6.15 -1.44 -13.73
CA ARG A 41 6.61 -2.63 -13.00
C ARG A 41 6.05 -2.63 -11.58
N ARG A 42 5.30 -3.69 -11.25
CA ARG A 42 4.83 -4.00 -9.90
C ARG A 42 5.79 -4.92 -9.16
N THR A 43 5.75 -4.88 -7.84
CA THR A 43 6.43 -5.88 -7.02
C THR A 43 5.52 -6.98 -6.53
N PRO A 44 6.10 -8.10 -6.06
CA PRO A 44 5.32 -9.11 -5.37
C PRO A 44 4.49 -8.48 -4.25
N PRO A 45 3.18 -8.77 -4.19
CA PRO A 45 2.31 -8.20 -3.17
C PRO A 45 2.58 -8.84 -1.80
N THR A 46 2.50 -8.04 -0.75
CA THR A 46 2.66 -8.49 0.65
C THR A 46 1.29 -8.58 1.31
N GLY A 47 0.95 -9.75 1.88
CA GLY A 47 -0.31 -9.97 2.58
C GLY A 47 -0.42 -9.23 3.92
N VAL A 48 -1.63 -8.78 4.23
CA VAL A 48 -2.01 -8.07 5.46
C VAL A 48 -3.36 -8.62 5.92
N ALA A 49 -3.43 -9.11 7.15
CA ALA A 49 -4.65 -9.63 7.75
C ALA A 49 -5.33 -8.57 8.63
N ILE A 50 -6.66 -8.46 8.53
CA ILE A 50 -7.50 -7.52 9.27
C ILE A 50 -8.53 -8.36 10.05
N GLY A 51 -8.33 -8.47 11.36
CA GLY A 51 -9.24 -9.20 12.25
C GLY A 51 -10.61 -8.53 12.38
N THR A 52 -11.61 -9.31 12.81
CA THR A 52 -13.00 -8.88 12.98
C THR A 52 -13.18 -7.98 14.20
N ARG A 53 -14.16 -7.06 14.13
CA ARG A 53 -14.65 -6.20 15.22
C ARG A 53 -13.54 -5.47 15.99
N LYS A 54 -12.41 -5.22 15.33
CA LYS A 54 -11.24 -4.54 15.89
C LYS A 54 -10.75 -3.49 14.91
N LEU A 55 -10.33 -2.34 15.46
CA LEU A 55 -9.49 -1.42 14.71
C LEU A 55 -8.15 -2.10 14.50
N HIS A 56 -7.84 -2.44 13.26
CA HIS A 56 -6.57 -3.06 12.92
C HIS A 56 -5.72 -2.05 12.17
N ARG A 57 -4.54 -1.76 12.72
CA ARG A 57 -3.53 -0.92 12.09
C ARG A 57 -2.32 -1.78 11.76
N THR A 58 -2.10 -2.00 10.47
CA THR A 58 -0.90 -2.66 9.97
C THR A 58 -0.03 -1.68 9.21
N ARG A 59 1.28 -1.91 9.24
CA ARG A 59 2.27 -1.17 8.47
C ARG A 59 2.78 -2.02 7.30
N ALA A 60 2.65 -1.52 6.09
CA ALA A 60 3.43 -1.96 4.95
C ALA A 60 4.55 -0.94 4.71
N TYR A 61 5.73 -1.39 4.29
CA TYR A 61 6.83 -0.47 4.04
C TYR A 61 7.71 -0.94 2.90
N ARG A 62 8.42 0.02 2.31
CA ARG A 62 9.46 -0.26 1.34
C ARG A 62 10.48 0.87 1.27
N THR A 63 11.76 0.49 1.15
CA THR A 63 12.81 1.45 0.81
C THR A 63 12.84 1.66 -0.69
N MET A 64 12.64 2.92 -1.10
CA MET A 64 12.66 3.31 -2.50
C MET A 64 14.02 3.94 -2.79
N ARG A 65 14.79 3.29 -3.67
CA ARG A 65 16.19 3.67 -3.97
C ARG A 65 16.36 4.44 -5.26
N LYS A 66 15.27 4.70 -5.99
CA LYS A 66 15.32 5.42 -7.26
C LYS A 66 14.36 6.59 -7.16
N ALA A 67 14.82 7.78 -7.53
CA ALA A 67 13.94 8.90 -7.78
C ALA A 67 12.88 8.56 -8.85
N GLY A 68 11.71 9.20 -8.76
CA GLY A 68 10.60 9.08 -9.71
C GLY A 68 9.24 8.94 -9.06
N SER A 69 8.22 8.76 -9.90
CA SER A 69 6.83 8.60 -9.47
C SER A 69 6.47 7.13 -9.24
N TYR A 70 5.75 6.89 -8.15
CA TYR A 70 5.34 5.57 -7.71
C TYR A 70 3.87 5.55 -7.29
N LYS A 71 3.32 4.35 -7.22
CA LYS A 71 2.01 4.11 -6.62
C LYS A 71 2.11 2.99 -5.60
N VAL A 72 1.41 3.13 -4.49
CA VAL A 72 1.04 1.98 -3.66
C VAL A 72 -0.35 1.56 -4.00
N ILE A 73 -0.52 0.25 -4.16
CA ILE A 73 -1.79 -0.33 -4.54
C ILE A 73 -2.17 -1.34 -3.47
N VAL A 74 -3.33 -1.11 -2.86
CA VAL A 74 -3.96 -2.05 -1.94
C VAL A 74 -4.91 -2.91 -2.77
N LEU A 75 -4.72 -4.21 -2.69
CA LEU A 75 -5.46 -5.23 -3.42
C LEU A 75 -6.33 -6.03 -2.45
N ALA A 76 -7.48 -6.48 -2.92
CA ALA A 76 -8.18 -7.58 -2.27
C ALA A 76 -7.31 -8.85 -2.35
N ALA A 77 -7.44 -9.74 -1.37
CA ALA A 77 -6.60 -10.93 -1.29
C ALA A 77 -7.11 -12.10 -2.15
N ASP A 78 -8.38 -12.08 -2.53
CA ASP A 78 -9.11 -13.14 -3.24
C ASP A 78 -9.02 -13.00 -4.76
N ASP A 79 -9.24 -11.80 -5.30
CA ASP A 79 -9.36 -11.54 -6.74
C ASP A 79 -8.36 -10.51 -7.28
N ASP A 80 -7.43 -10.05 -6.45
CA ASP A 80 -6.44 -9.03 -6.77
C ASP A 80 -7.04 -7.69 -7.23
N ARG A 81 -8.32 -7.43 -6.95
CA ARG A 81 -8.99 -6.18 -7.30
C ARG A 81 -8.37 -5.01 -6.54
N GLU A 82 -8.15 -3.90 -7.24
CA GLU A 82 -7.63 -2.68 -6.64
C GLU A 82 -8.69 -2.05 -5.72
N LEU A 83 -8.37 -1.97 -4.42
CA LEU A 83 -9.20 -1.34 -3.41
C LEU A 83 -8.84 0.14 -3.19
N ALA A 84 -7.55 0.44 -3.30
CA ALA A 84 -7.02 1.81 -3.20
C ALA A 84 -5.70 1.95 -3.94
N VAL A 85 -5.48 3.13 -4.52
CA VAL A 85 -4.24 3.52 -5.20
C VAL A 85 -3.76 4.84 -4.62
N LEU A 86 -2.53 4.85 -4.10
CA LEU A 86 -1.92 6.01 -3.43
C LEU A 86 -0.66 6.42 -4.20
N PRO A 87 -0.74 7.46 -5.05
CA PRO A 87 0.42 7.98 -5.76
C PRO A 87 1.35 8.76 -4.81
N PHE A 88 2.67 8.72 -5.08
CA PHE A 88 3.68 9.51 -4.39
C PHE A 88 4.94 9.63 -5.26
N THR A 89 5.83 10.56 -4.90
CA THR A 89 7.10 10.81 -5.60
C THR A 89 8.29 10.55 -4.68
N ILE A 90 9.39 10.07 -5.25
CA ILE A 90 10.71 10.04 -4.62
C ILE A 90 11.62 11.04 -5.33
N GLU A 91 12.26 11.93 -4.59
CA GLU A 91 13.23 12.93 -5.09
C GLU A 91 14.68 12.51 -4.84
#